data_AF-A0A854QI57-F1
#
_entry.id   AF-A0A854QI57-F1
#
_cell.length_a   1.000
_cell.length_b   1.000
_cell.length_c   1.000
_cell.angle_alpha   90.00
_cell.angle_beta   90.00
_cell.angle_gamma   90.00
#
_symmetry.space_group_name_H-M   'P 1'
#
loop_
_entity.id
_entity.type
_entity.pdbx_description
1 polymer ?
#
loop_
_entity_poly.entity_id
_entity_poly.type
_entity_poly.pdbx_seq_one_letter_code
_entity_poly.pdbx_strand_id
1 'polypeptide(L)'
;MVLGLLTAIAACPAIIGTTEAIQQGQKANAREQHRGRKTNLTIKLPGAHSYKAKFEGCMVVLQDKKLYVEHAGCESLAYAHPFQGYYLPHPQNQSRWKGAGWKGEGMVTTINEDNMLNWVYVDADTYELKHGIRVEAQDHLTGPWDCTQIDRRVTFEGWEGFVLVQEDEEKDLWALYFDKDDDGLAGEGKVGDVEANGGKRKRMLEVQLVRTEMEKTRYDALMERRERIQALQAKMKEQEE
;
A
#
# COMPACT_ATOMS: atom_id res chain seq x y z
N MET A 1 -53.07 -13.49 -53.49
CA MET A 1 -51.99 -14.51 -53.44
C MET A 1 -50.69 -13.72 -53.47
N VAL A 2 -50.03 -13.40 -52.35
CA VAL A 2 -49.22 -14.26 -51.45
C VAL A 2 -48.05 -14.90 -52.19
N LEU A 3 -46.84 -14.70 -51.62
CA LEU A 3 -45.49 -15.23 -51.93
C LEU A 3 -44.59 -14.25 -52.72
N GLY A 4 -43.47 -13.74 -52.20
CA GLY A 4 -42.70 -14.18 -51.04
C GLY A 4 -41.86 -13.08 -50.40
N LEU A 5 -42.00 -12.98 -49.08
CA LEU A 5 -40.86 -12.81 -48.18
C LEU A 5 -39.76 -13.82 -48.57
N LEU A 6 -38.51 -13.40 -48.37
CA LEU A 6 -37.24 -14.16 -48.23
C LEU A 6 -36.23 -13.85 -49.35
N THR A 7 -35.00 -13.60 -48.89
CA THR A 7 -33.76 -13.26 -49.61
C THR A 7 -33.61 -11.74 -49.86
N ALA A 8 -32.65 -11.01 -49.31
CA ALA A 8 -31.39 -11.37 -48.71
C ALA A 8 -31.01 -10.37 -47.60
N ILE A 9 -30.71 -10.92 -46.42
CA ILE A 9 -29.97 -10.27 -45.33
C ILE A 9 -28.56 -10.04 -45.86
N ALA A 10 -28.26 -8.83 -46.34
CA ALA A 10 -26.91 -8.40 -46.65
C ALA A 10 -26.35 -7.61 -45.46
N ALA A 11 -25.70 -8.36 -44.58
CA ALA A 11 -24.58 -8.00 -43.71
C ALA A 11 -24.33 -6.49 -43.49
N CYS A 12 -24.87 -5.95 -42.40
CA CYS A 12 -24.09 -5.05 -41.56
C CYS A 12 -23.72 -5.86 -40.30
N PRO A 13 -22.44 -6.18 -40.07
CA PRO A 13 -22.01 -6.73 -38.80
C PRO A 13 -22.47 -5.77 -37.70
N ALA A 14 -23.30 -6.29 -36.80
CA ALA A 14 -23.70 -5.61 -35.60
C ALA A 14 -22.45 -5.09 -34.89
N ILE A 15 -22.45 -3.81 -34.55
CA ILE A 15 -21.48 -3.19 -33.65
C ILE A 15 -21.61 -3.90 -32.30
N ILE A 16 -20.82 -4.94 -32.10
CA ILE A 16 -20.62 -5.60 -30.81
C ILE A 16 -19.13 -5.47 -30.54
N GLY A 17 -18.76 -4.40 -29.84
CA GLY A 17 -17.37 -4.09 -29.58
C GLY A 17 -17.13 -2.97 -28.58
N THR A 18 -17.98 -2.79 -27.55
CA THR A 18 -17.69 -1.79 -26.48
C THR A 18 -18.21 -2.11 -25.08
N THR A 19 -18.68 -3.32 -24.74
CA THR A 19 -19.03 -3.60 -23.33
C THR A 19 -17.79 -3.90 -22.49
N GLU A 20 -16.81 -4.63 -23.03
CA GLU A 20 -15.56 -4.95 -22.30
C GLU A 20 -14.62 -3.75 -22.18
N ALA A 21 -14.58 -2.86 -23.18
CA ALA A 21 -13.77 -1.64 -23.13
C ALA A 21 -14.27 -0.65 -22.06
N ILE A 22 -15.60 -0.58 -21.85
CA ILE A 22 -16.20 0.24 -20.78
C ILE A 22 -15.96 -0.41 -19.41
N GLN A 23 -16.04 -1.74 -19.29
CA GLN A 23 -15.69 -2.44 -18.03
C GLN A 23 -14.20 -2.38 -17.71
N GLN A 24 -13.30 -2.44 -18.70
CA GLN A 24 -11.86 -2.20 -18.52
C GLN A 24 -11.59 -0.75 -18.11
N GLY A 25 -12.29 0.22 -18.72
CA GLY A 25 -12.23 1.62 -18.31
C GLY A 25 -12.69 1.83 -16.87
N GLN A 26 -13.78 1.18 -16.44
CA GLN A 26 -14.26 1.25 -15.06
C GLN A 26 -13.37 0.50 -14.05
N LYS A 27 -12.79 -0.66 -14.41
CA LYS A 27 -11.84 -1.39 -13.55
C LYS A 27 -10.49 -0.67 -13.43
N ALA A 28 -10.00 -0.06 -14.52
CA ALA A 28 -8.84 0.80 -14.46
C ALA A 28 -9.11 2.00 -13.55
N ASN A 29 -10.28 2.64 -13.69
CA ASN A 29 -10.66 3.79 -12.87
C ASN A 29 -10.90 3.44 -11.39
N ALA A 30 -11.53 2.29 -11.08
CA ALA A 30 -11.69 1.81 -9.71
C ALA A 30 -10.35 1.46 -9.05
N ARG A 31 -9.40 0.89 -9.82
CA ARG A 31 -8.05 0.61 -9.31
C ARG A 31 -7.33 1.90 -8.94
N GLU A 32 -7.36 2.91 -9.80
CA GLU A 32 -6.76 4.24 -9.53
C GLU A 32 -7.43 4.96 -8.34
N GLN A 33 -8.74 4.80 -8.16
CA GLN A 33 -9.50 5.47 -7.08
C GLN A 33 -9.03 5.10 -5.66
N HIS A 34 -8.52 3.89 -5.43
CA HIS A 34 -8.03 3.47 -4.10
C HIS A 34 -6.55 3.77 -3.88
N ARG A 35 -5.81 4.14 -4.93
CA ARG A 35 -4.37 4.40 -4.82
C ARG A 35 -4.09 5.75 -4.18
N GLY A 36 -4.89 6.77 -4.48
CA GLY A 36 -4.80 8.09 -3.85
C GLY A 36 -5.51 8.22 -2.50
N ARG A 37 -6.16 7.17 -1.99
CA ARG A 37 -6.84 7.21 -0.68
C ARG A 37 -5.90 6.82 0.44
N LYS A 38 -5.88 7.63 1.50
CA LYS A 38 -5.19 7.32 2.74
C LYS A 38 -5.75 6.04 3.35
N THR A 39 -4.84 5.18 3.76
CA THR A 39 -5.12 3.91 4.42
C THR A 39 -4.14 3.72 5.55
N ASN A 40 -4.60 3.04 6.59
CA ASN A 40 -3.71 2.54 7.62
C ASN A 40 -3.05 1.24 7.12
N LEU A 41 -1.98 0.83 7.81
CA LEU A 41 -1.40 -0.49 7.65
C LEU A 41 -1.62 -1.27 8.94
N THR A 42 -2.03 -2.53 8.80
CA THR A 42 -2.15 -3.46 9.92
C THR A 42 -1.37 -4.74 9.66
N ILE A 43 -0.99 -5.39 10.76
CA ILE A 43 -0.26 -6.65 10.72
C ILE A 43 -1.23 -7.82 10.62
N LYS A 44 -0.88 -8.81 9.80
CA LYS A 44 -1.53 -10.10 9.71
C LYS A 44 -0.47 -11.20 9.75
N LEU A 45 -0.66 -12.20 10.60
CA LEU A 45 0.25 -13.35 10.69
C LEU A 45 -0.30 -14.51 9.86
N PRO A 46 0.51 -15.08 8.95
CA PRO A 46 0.08 -16.24 8.18
C PRO A 46 -0.07 -17.47 9.08
N GLY A 47 -1.14 -18.24 8.88
CA GLY A 47 -1.36 -19.52 9.57
C GLY A 47 -1.63 -19.42 11.07
N ALA A 48 -1.29 -20.51 11.78
CA ALA A 48 -1.36 -20.59 13.23
C ALA A 48 0.00 -20.15 13.81
N HIS A 49 0.00 -19.02 14.53
CA HIS A 49 1.23 -18.47 15.12
C HIS A 49 0.98 -18.09 16.58
N SER A 50 1.93 -18.38 17.46
CA SER A 50 1.87 -18.04 18.89
C SER A 50 1.74 -16.54 19.17
N TYR A 51 2.23 -15.69 18.27
CA TYR A 51 2.20 -14.23 18.39
C TYR A 51 0.93 -13.60 17.78
N LYS A 52 0.01 -14.42 17.25
CA LYS A 52 -1.21 -13.91 16.60
C LYS A 52 -2.04 -13.04 17.52
N ALA A 53 -2.23 -13.45 18.78
CA ALA A 53 -2.98 -12.66 19.77
C ALA A 53 -2.31 -11.32 20.10
N LYS A 54 -0.99 -11.20 19.88
CA LYS A 54 -0.21 -10.00 20.16
C LYS A 54 -0.24 -8.99 19.01
N PHE A 55 -0.18 -9.46 17.76
CA PHE A 55 0.08 -8.60 16.61
C PHE A 55 -1.03 -8.58 15.55
N GLU A 56 -1.91 -9.57 15.48
CA GLU A 56 -2.95 -9.58 14.45
C GLU A 56 -3.87 -8.34 14.61
N GLY A 57 -3.96 -7.53 13.55
CA GLY A 57 -4.76 -6.30 13.55
C GLY A 57 -4.07 -5.09 14.18
N CYS A 58 -2.89 -5.23 14.78
CA CYS A 58 -2.11 -4.09 15.27
C CYS A 58 -1.75 -3.13 14.14
N MET A 59 -1.76 -1.83 14.45
CA MET A 59 -1.47 -0.78 13.49
C MET A 59 0.02 -0.54 13.36
N VAL A 60 0.44 -0.10 12.17
CA VAL A 60 1.77 0.42 11.92
C VAL A 60 1.81 1.90 12.26
N VAL A 61 2.84 2.33 12.96
CA VAL A 61 3.08 3.72 13.39
C VAL A 61 4.47 4.18 12.98
N LEU A 62 4.67 5.49 12.91
CA LEU A 62 5.90 6.15 12.51
C LEU A 62 6.56 6.78 13.72
N GLN A 63 7.84 6.48 13.92
CA GLN A 63 8.66 7.11 14.96
C GLN A 63 10.14 7.04 14.55
N ASP A 64 10.90 8.10 14.83
CA ASP A 64 12.35 8.14 14.62
C ASP A 64 12.81 7.69 13.21
N LYS A 65 12.07 8.12 12.18
CA LYS A 65 12.27 7.79 10.75
C LYS A 65 12.05 6.31 10.39
N LYS A 66 11.55 5.48 11.30
CA LYS A 66 11.26 4.06 11.12
C LYS A 66 9.76 3.77 11.24
N LEU A 67 9.36 2.60 10.75
CA LEU A 67 8.01 2.07 10.90
C LEU A 67 8.00 0.99 11.98
N TYR A 68 7.12 1.15 12.96
CA TYR A 68 6.95 0.26 14.11
C TYR A 68 5.53 -0.31 14.18
N VAL A 69 5.33 -1.36 14.97
CA VAL A 69 4.00 -1.90 15.27
C VAL A 69 3.55 -1.50 16.66
N GLU A 70 2.41 -0.85 16.73
CA GLU A 70 1.76 -0.49 17.99
C GLU A 70 0.97 -1.69 18.53
N HIS A 71 1.47 -2.29 19.60
CA HIS A 71 0.82 -3.36 20.34
C HIS A 71 0.76 -3.03 21.83
N ALA A 72 -0.12 -3.69 22.57
CA ALA A 72 -0.46 -3.33 23.95
C ALA A 72 0.72 -3.41 24.94
N GLY A 73 1.78 -4.16 24.63
CA GLY A 73 2.97 -4.28 25.47
C GLY A 73 4.05 -3.24 25.19
N CYS A 74 3.87 -2.34 24.22
CA CYS A 74 4.89 -1.37 23.86
C CYS A 74 4.80 -0.09 24.70
N GLU A 75 5.89 0.26 25.39
CA GLU A 75 5.95 1.46 26.24
C GLU A 75 6.42 2.73 25.49
N SER A 76 7.05 2.57 24.32
CA SER A 76 7.84 3.64 23.68
C SER A 76 7.16 4.38 22.52
N LEU A 77 5.93 4.03 22.16
CA LEU A 77 5.23 4.53 20.97
C LEU A 77 4.11 5.55 21.27
N ALA A 78 4.05 6.09 22.49
CA ALA A 78 2.97 6.98 22.92
C ALA A 78 2.84 8.29 22.11
N TYR A 79 3.89 8.70 21.40
CA TYR A 79 3.91 9.88 20.51
C TYR A 79 4.13 9.50 19.04
N ALA A 80 4.00 8.23 18.70
CA ALA A 80 4.17 7.76 17.33
C ALA A 80 2.99 8.24 16.47
N HIS A 81 3.27 8.64 15.23
CA HIS A 81 2.24 9.05 14.28
C HIS A 81 1.67 7.82 13.57
N PRO A 82 0.35 7.56 13.59
CA PRO A 82 -0.22 6.43 12.87
C PRO A 82 0.13 6.48 11.38
N PHE A 83 0.49 5.33 10.79
CA PHE A 83 0.71 5.27 9.36
C PHE A 83 -0.58 5.65 8.64
N GLN A 84 -0.53 6.69 7.81
CA GLN A 84 -1.65 7.11 6.98
C GLN A 84 -1.14 7.37 5.58
N GLY A 85 -0.97 6.27 4.84
CA GLY A 85 -0.28 6.28 3.57
C GLY A 85 -1.17 5.95 2.39
N TYR A 86 -0.66 6.34 1.22
CA TYR A 86 -1.28 6.13 -0.07
C TYR A 86 -0.19 6.10 -1.16
N TYR A 87 -0.58 5.71 -2.36
CA TYR A 87 0.36 5.58 -3.47
C TYR A 87 0.42 6.84 -4.32
N LEU A 88 1.62 7.18 -4.78
CA LEU A 88 1.87 8.29 -5.70
C LEU A 88 2.87 7.85 -6.77
N PRO A 89 2.66 8.24 -8.04
CA PRO A 89 3.64 8.02 -9.10
C PRO A 89 5.01 8.54 -8.71
N HIS A 90 6.03 7.66 -8.71
CA HIS A 90 7.38 8.08 -8.31
C HIS A 90 7.99 9.01 -9.37
N PRO A 91 8.49 10.20 -9.00
CA PRO A 91 8.88 11.24 -9.97
C PRO A 91 9.97 10.79 -10.95
N GLN A 92 10.86 9.88 -10.52
CA GLN A 92 12.00 9.42 -11.32
C GLN A 92 11.88 7.97 -11.77
N ASN A 93 11.18 7.12 -11.01
CA ASN A 93 11.25 5.66 -11.19
C ASN A 93 10.02 5.08 -11.87
N GLN A 94 8.92 5.85 -11.96
CA GLN A 94 7.65 5.34 -12.46
C GLN A 94 7.75 4.78 -13.89
N SER A 95 8.41 5.51 -14.79
CA SER A 95 8.58 5.08 -16.19
C SER A 95 9.47 3.84 -16.30
N ARG A 96 10.53 3.75 -15.48
CA ARG A 96 11.43 2.60 -15.42
C ARG A 96 10.69 1.34 -14.95
N TRP A 97 9.90 1.46 -13.89
CA TRP A 97 9.10 0.34 -13.38
C TRP A 97 8.08 -0.14 -14.41
N LYS A 98 7.35 0.79 -15.04
CA LYS A 98 6.41 0.44 -16.13
C LYS A 98 7.12 -0.27 -17.29
N GLY A 99 8.28 0.22 -17.71
CA GLY A 99 9.08 -0.38 -18.79
C GLY A 99 9.60 -1.78 -18.45
N ALA A 100 9.87 -2.06 -17.17
CA ALA A 100 10.28 -3.38 -16.69
C ALA A 100 9.09 -4.32 -16.40
N GLY A 101 7.85 -3.92 -16.69
CA GLY A 101 6.66 -4.74 -16.50
C GLY A 101 6.07 -4.70 -15.09
N TRP A 102 6.63 -3.88 -14.19
CA TRP A 102 6.10 -3.73 -12.85
C TRP A 102 4.78 -2.95 -12.84
N LYS A 103 3.88 -3.39 -11.97
CA LYS A 103 2.65 -2.68 -11.60
C LYS A 103 2.87 -2.16 -10.19
N GLY A 104 2.88 -0.84 -10.01
CA GLY A 104 3.13 -0.22 -8.73
C GLY A 104 3.68 1.19 -8.86
N GLU A 105 3.76 1.86 -7.72
CA GLU A 105 4.15 3.27 -7.60
C GLU A 105 5.03 3.45 -6.36
N GLY A 106 5.34 4.69 -5.97
CA GLY A 106 5.93 4.91 -4.66
C GLY A 106 4.83 4.99 -3.59
N MET A 107 5.21 4.75 -2.34
CA MET A 107 4.32 4.88 -1.19
C MET A 107 4.73 6.10 -0.38
N VAL A 108 3.74 6.90 0.02
CA VAL A 108 3.93 8.05 0.91
C VAL A 108 3.07 7.88 2.15
N THR A 109 3.46 8.54 3.23
CA THR A 109 2.67 8.62 4.47
C THR A 109 2.70 10.05 5.00
N THR A 110 1.63 10.44 5.67
CA THR A 110 1.68 11.64 6.51
C THR A 110 2.58 11.39 7.73
N ILE A 111 3.19 12.46 8.24
CA ILE A 111 4.06 12.41 9.44
C ILE A 111 3.53 13.25 10.61
N ASN A 112 2.47 14.04 10.37
CA ASN A 112 1.85 14.92 11.34
C ASN A 112 0.41 15.27 10.90
N GLU A 113 -0.30 16.01 11.76
CA GLU A 113 -1.66 16.48 11.51
C GLU A 113 -1.75 17.48 10.35
N ASP A 114 -0.67 18.21 10.07
CA ASP A 114 -0.56 19.14 8.93
C ASP A 114 -0.43 18.44 7.57
N ASN A 115 -0.49 17.10 7.55
CA ASN A 115 -0.37 16.28 6.34
C ASN A 115 0.94 16.48 5.57
N MET A 116 2.04 16.78 6.28
CA MET A 116 3.36 16.73 5.69
C MET A 116 3.66 15.30 5.23
N LEU A 117 4.24 15.15 4.05
CA LEU A 117 4.42 13.84 3.40
C LEU A 117 5.88 13.41 3.40
N ASN A 118 6.11 12.16 3.81
CA ASN A 118 7.37 11.45 3.59
C ASN A 118 7.14 10.28 2.63
N TRP A 119 8.19 9.95 1.88
CA TRP A 119 8.27 8.68 1.15
C TRP A 119 8.55 7.55 2.12
N VAL A 120 7.93 6.40 1.87
CA VAL A 120 8.23 5.14 2.56
C VAL A 120 9.16 4.34 1.67
N TYR A 121 10.27 3.87 2.24
CA TYR A 121 11.31 3.16 1.51
C TYR A 121 11.92 2.07 2.38
N VAL A 122 12.55 1.10 1.74
CA VAL A 122 13.41 0.11 2.39
C VAL A 122 14.84 0.61 2.31
N ASP A 123 15.49 0.74 3.46
CA ASP A 123 16.90 1.11 3.55
C ASP A 123 17.76 0.10 2.79
N ALA A 124 18.61 0.56 1.88
CA ALA A 124 19.41 -0.33 1.03
C ALA A 124 20.46 -1.13 1.83
N ASP A 125 20.96 -0.55 2.92
CA ASP A 125 22.06 -1.10 3.72
C ASP A 125 21.54 -1.99 4.85
N THR A 126 20.41 -1.64 5.48
CA THR A 126 19.89 -2.39 6.66
C THR A 126 18.60 -3.14 6.40
N TYR A 127 17.91 -2.87 5.30
CA TYR A 127 16.56 -3.41 4.99
C TYR A 127 15.46 -3.01 5.98
N GLU A 128 15.71 -1.96 6.76
CA GLU A 128 14.70 -1.32 7.62
C GLU A 128 13.63 -0.62 6.76
N LEU A 129 12.35 -0.76 7.12
CA LEU A 129 11.32 0.13 6.59
C LEU A 129 11.43 1.50 7.26
N LYS A 130 11.73 2.50 6.45
CA LYS A 130 11.91 3.88 6.87
C LYS A 130 10.96 4.82 6.15
N HIS A 131 10.82 6.02 6.71
CA HIS A 131 10.16 7.13 6.06
C HIS A 131 11.03 8.39 6.10
N GLY A 132 11.02 9.16 5.03
CA GLY A 132 11.87 10.34 4.91
C GLY A 132 11.46 11.27 3.78
N ILE A 133 12.08 12.44 3.75
CA ILE A 133 11.92 13.35 2.59
C ILE A 133 12.56 12.73 1.35
N ARG A 134 12.24 13.25 0.17
CA ARG A 134 12.75 12.71 -1.10
C ARG A 134 14.27 12.55 -1.14
N VAL A 135 15.01 13.52 -0.60
CA VAL A 135 16.50 13.50 -0.61
C VAL A 135 17.04 12.36 0.26
N GLU A 136 16.36 12.00 1.34
CA GLU A 136 16.75 10.87 2.18
C GLU A 136 16.37 9.53 1.52
N ALA A 137 15.22 9.49 0.85
CA ALA A 137 14.70 8.25 0.25
C ALA A 137 15.36 7.88 -1.09
N GLN A 138 15.93 8.84 -1.82
CA GLN A 138 16.32 8.65 -3.24
C GLN A 138 17.42 7.60 -3.46
N ASP A 139 18.32 7.42 -2.48
CA ASP A 139 19.45 6.49 -2.56
C ASP A 139 19.08 5.10 -2.00
N HIS A 140 17.81 4.93 -1.61
CA HIS A 140 17.26 3.70 -1.05
C HIS A 140 16.17 3.10 -1.94
N LEU A 141 15.60 1.98 -1.50
CA LEU A 141 14.64 1.22 -2.29
C LEU A 141 13.23 1.78 -2.07
N THR A 142 12.82 2.66 -2.98
CA THR A 142 11.54 3.41 -2.92
C THR A 142 10.32 2.67 -3.46
N GLY A 143 10.48 1.46 -3.98
CA GLY A 143 9.41 0.67 -4.59
C GLY A 143 9.87 -0.19 -5.77
N PRO A 144 8.94 -0.69 -6.60
CA PRO A 144 7.53 -0.32 -6.63
C PRO A 144 6.71 -0.95 -5.50
N TRP A 145 5.83 -0.15 -4.90
CA TRP A 145 4.80 -0.59 -3.97
C TRP A 145 3.48 -0.87 -4.71
N ASP A 146 2.85 -1.99 -4.39
CA ASP A 146 1.49 -2.30 -4.81
C ASP A 146 0.75 -3.06 -3.69
N CYS A 147 -0.46 -3.54 -3.97
CA CYS A 147 -1.13 -4.48 -3.09
C CYS A 147 -1.89 -5.55 -3.87
N THR A 148 -2.11 -6.69 -3.24
CA THR A 148 -2.98 -7.75 -3.77
C THR A 148 -4.41 -7.24 -4.00
N GLN A 149 -5.11 -7.83 -4.96
CA GLN A 149 -6.38 -7.29 -5.45
C GLN A 149 -7.53 -7.46 -4.45
N ILE A 150 -7.55 -8.57 -3.73
CA ILE A 150 -8.66 -8.99 -2.87
C ILE A 150 -8.41 -8.50 -1.45
N ASP A 151 -7.39 -9.07 -0.80
CA ASP A 151 -7.10 -8.82 0.62
C ASP A 151 -6.35 -7.52 0.88
N ARG A 152 -5.95 -6.79 -0.18
CA ARG A 152 -5.18 -5.53 -0.07
C ARG A 152 -3.87 -5.67 0.72
N ARG A 153 -3.28 -6.86 0.69
CA ARG A 153 -1.95 -7.11 1.26
C ARG A 153 -0.89 -6.36 0.47
N VAL A 154 -0.07 -5.56 1.15
CA VAL A 154 0.96 -4.73 0.54
C VAL A 154 2.05 -5.62 -0.05
N THR A 155 2.59 -5.20 -1.19
CA THR A 155 3.75 -5.81 -1.82
C THR A 155 4.82 -4.77 -2.10
N PHE A 156 6.07 -5.18 -2.00
CA PHE A 156 7.24 -4.40 -2.42
C PHE A 156 7.98 -5.21 -3.47
N GLU A 157 8.29 -4.60 -4.62
CA GLU A 157 8.86 -5.32 -5.77
C GLU A 157 8.03 -6.56 -6.16
N GLY A 158 6.71 -6.49 -5.96
CA GLY A 158 5.75 -7.52 -6.36
C GLY A 158 5.54 -8.69 -5.41
N TRP A 159 6.16 -8.71 -4.22
CA TRP A 159 5.97 -9.80 -3.25
C TRP A 159 5.91 -9.32 -1.78
N GLU A 160 5.63 -10.24 -0.85
CA GLU A 160 5.23 -9.96 0.55
C GLU A 160 6.34 -10.36 1.57
N GLY A 161 7.57 -9.89 1.41
CA GLY A 161 8.73 -10.23 2.27
C GLY A 161 8.87 -9.41 3.57
N PHE A 162 7.78 -9.09 4.26
CA PHE A 162 7.87 -8.22 5.45
C PHE A 162 8.20 -9.01 6.72
N VAL A 163 9.08 -8.44 7.54
CA VAL A 163 9.55 -9.05 8.79
C VAL A 163 9.40 -8.06 9.93
N LEU A 164 8.81 -8.48 11.05
CA LEU A 164 8.90 -7.76 12.32
C LEU A 164 10.13 -8.19 13.08
N VAL A 165 10.93 -7.23 13.52
CA VAL A 165 12.16 -7.45 14.26
C VAL A 165 12.06 -6.76 15.61
N GLN A 166 12.29 -7.50 16.69
CA GLN A 166 12.34 -6.93 18.02
C GLN A 166 13.67 -6.18 18.22
N GLU A 167 13.61 -4.85 18.17
CA GLU A 167 14.81 -4.00 18.31
C GLU A 167 15.20 -3.79 19.77
N ASP A 168 14.21 -3.70 20.67
CA ASP A 168 14.38 -3.47 22.10
C ASP A 168 13.51 -4.47 22.87
N GLU A 169 14.15 -5.37 23.62
CA GLU A 169 13.44 -6.38 24.42
C GLU A 169 12.83 -5.81 25.70
N GLU A 170 13.43 -4.76 26.27
CA GLU A 170 12.95 -4.13 27.52
C GLU A 170 11.68 -3.33 27.26
N LYS A 171 11.64 -2.60 26.13
CA LYS A 171 10.48 -1.81 25.71
C LYS A 171 9.50 -2.57 24.82
N ASP A 172 9.83 -3.83 24.53
CA ASP A 172 9.10 -4.70 23.61
C ASP A 172 8.78 -4.01 22.28
N LEU A 173 9.79 -3.36 21.68
CA LEU A 173 9.67 -2.54 20.48
C LEU A 173 9.95 -3.38 19.22
N TRP A 174 9.01 -3.36 18.27
CA TRP A 174 9.09 -4.14 17.03
C TRP A 174 9.05 -3.25 15.81
N ALA A 175 10.15 -3.21 15.07
CA ALA A 175 10.30 -2.46 13.83
C ALA A 175 10.00 -3.33 12.61
N LEU A 176 9.55 -2.71 11.53
CA LEU A 176 9.34 -3.36 10.24
C LEU A 176 10.63 -3.35 9.42
N TYR A 177 10.89 -4.50 8.80
CA TYR A 177 11.96 -4.75 7.85
C TYR A 177 11.38 -5.42 6.61
N PHE A 178 12.15 -5.43 5.52
CA PHE A 178 11.82 -6.16 4.31
C PHE A 178 12.97 -7.05 3.89
N ASP A 179 12.75 -8.35 3.89
CA ASP A 179 13.75 -9.34 3.50
C ASP A 179 13.90 -9.39 1.98
N LYS A 180 14.61 -8.41 1.40
CA LYS A 180 14.75 -8.29 -0.06
C LYS A 180 15.34 -9.55 -0.71
N ASP A 181 16.26 -10.22 -0.03
CA ASP A 181 17.04 -11.33 -0.56
C ASP A 181 16.46 -12.71 -0.19
N ASP A 182 15.34 -12.74 0.56
CA ASP A 182 14.66 -13.98 1.02
C ASP A 182 15.59 -14.91 1.80
N ASP A 183 16.46 -14.33 2.63
CA ASP A 183 17.49 -15.04 3.40
C ASP A 183 17.29 -14.96 4.92
N GLY A 184 16.17 -14.39 5.37
CA GLY A 184 15.88 -14.12 6.77
C GLY A 184 16.64 -12.93 7.34
N LEU A 185 16.98 -11.94 6.49
CA LEU A 185 17.83 -10.78 6.84
C LEU A 185 19.22 -11.20 7.31
N ALA A 186 19.77 -12.27 6.76
CA ALA A 186 21.03 -12.89 7.21
C ALA A 186 22.28 -12.35 6.50
N GLY A 187 22.12 -11.57 5.44
CA GLY A 187 23.23 -10.93 4.72
C GLY A 187 24.12 -10.04 5.59
N GLU A 188 25.34 -9.78 5.12
CA GLU A 188 26.36 -9.02 5.86
C GLU A 188 25.82 -7.65 6.32
N GLY A 189 25.95 -7.35 7.60
CA GLY A 189 25.51 -6.09 8.20
C GLY A 189 24.00 -5.96 8.40
N LYS A 190 23.22 -7.00 8.09
CA LYS A 190 21.78 -7.06 8.35
C LYS A 190 21.49 -7.54 9.76
N VAL A 191 20.25 -7.39 10.20
CA VAL A 191 19.86 -7.66 11.59
C VAL A 191 19.85 -9.15 11.97
N GLY A 192 19.76 -10.04 10.97
CA GLY A 192 19.88 -11.49 11.14
C GLY A 192 21.33 -11.99 11.11
N ASP A 193 22.30 -11.15 10.73
CA ASP A 193 23.73 -11.48 10.76
C ASP A 193 24.23 -11.57 12.20
N VAL A 194 24.25 -12.79 12.74
CA VAL A 194 24.63 -13.04 14.14
C VAL A 194 26.09 -12.70 14.39
N GLU A 195 26.97 -12.87 13.40
CA GLU A 195 28.40 -12.62 13.57
C GLU A 195 28.68 -11.12 13.64
N ALA A 196 28.12 -10.33 12.72
CA ALA A 196 28.23 -8.87 12.76
C ALA A 196 27.54 -8.26 13.99
N ASN A 197 26.45 -8.88 14.49
CA ASN A 197 25.72 -8.42 15.67
C ASN A 197 26.30 -8.94 17.01
N GLY A 198 27.57 -9.37 17.03
CA GLY A 198 28.28 -9.74 18.26
C GLY A 198 27.71 -10.98 18.95
N GLY A 199 27.18 -11.93 18.17
CA GLY A 199 26.62 -13.19 18.65
C GLY A 199 25.17 -13.13 19.13
N LYS A 200 24.54 -11.95 19.09
CA LYS A 200 23.16 -11.76 19.58
C LYS A 200 22.16 -12.03 18.47
N ARG A 201 21.21 -12.94 18.73
CA ARG A 201 20.05 -13.17 17.86
C ARG A 201 18.92 -12.23 18.24
N LYS A 202 18.33 -11.54 17.28
CA LYS A 202 17.08 -10.82 17.46
C LYS A 202 15.89 -11.74 17.16
N ARG A 203 14.76 -11.50 17.82
CA ARG A 203 13.50 -12.17 17.48
C ARG A 203 12.93 -11.55 16.22
N MET A 204 12.60 -12.40 15.26
CA MET A 204 12.09 -12.01 13.93
C MET A 204 10.84 -12.82 13.60
N LEU A 205 9.87 -12.18 12.97
CA LEU A 205 8.58 -12.78 12.60
C LEU A 205 8.21 -12.35 11.19
N GLU A 206 8.00 -13.30 10.28
CA GLU A 206 7.43 -13.02 8.97
C GLU A 206 5.96 -12.58 9.12
N VAL A 207 5.58 -11.49 8.46
CA VAL A 207 4.25 -10.91 8.55
C VAL A 207 3.73 -10.45 7.20
N GLN A 208 2.42 -10.39 7.08
CA GLN A 208 1.74 -9.70 5.98
C GLN A 208 1.32 -8.31 6.45
N LEU A 209 1.60 -7.30 5.64
CA LEU A 209 1.06 -5.96 5.81
C LEU A 209 -0.25 -5.85 5.03
N VAL A 210 -1.31 -5.36 5.66
CA VAL A 210 -2.64 -5.21 5.06
C VAL A 210 -3.04 -3.75 5.06
N ARG A 211 -3.47 -3.24 3.91
CA ARG A 211 -4.08 -1.90 3.85
C ARG A 211 -5.49 -1.96 4.41
N THR A 212 -5.76 -1.14 5.40
CA THR A 212 -7.09 -1.00 6.01
C THR A 212 -7.63 0.40 5.75
N GLU A 213 -8.93 0.48 5.49
CA GLU A 213 -9.61 1.77 5.32
C GLU A 213 -9.62 2.52 6.65
N MET A 214 -9.42 3.83 6.58
CA MET A 214 -9.55 4.69 7.75
C MET A 214 -11.02 4.75 8.18
N GLU A 215 -11.26 4.98 9.47
CA GLU A 215 -12.61 5.17 9.98
C GLU A 215 -13.29 6.34 9.24
N LYS A 216 -14.47 6.07 8.67
CA LYS A 216 -15.25 7.08 7.98
C LYS A 216 -16.13 7.82 8.97
N THR A 217 -15.79 9.06 9.28
CA THR A 217 -16.58 9.86 10.20
C THR A 217 -17.88 10.33 9.56
N ARG A 218 -18.84 10.73 10.41
CA ARG A 218 -20.08 11.37 9.95
C ARG A 218 -19.80 12.65 9.15
N TYR A 219 -18.76 13.39 9.52
CA TYR A 219 -18.35 14.60 8.82
C TYR A 219 -17.90 14.27 7.39
N ASP A 220 -17.03 13.28 7.23
CA ASP A 220 -16.54 12.84 5.91
C ASP A 220 -17.70 12.40 5.01
N ALA A 221 -18.66 11.66 5.56
CA ALA A 221 -19.85 11.23 4.82
C ALA A 221 -20.71 12.42 4.34
N LEU A 222 -20.85 13.47 5.16
CA LEU A 222 -21.60 14.68 4.79
C LEU A 222 -20.85 15.51 3.73
N MET A 223 -19.53 15.62 3.84
CA MET A 223 -18.69 16.33 2.87
C MET A 223 -18.72 15.65 1.51
N GLU A 224 -18.51 14.33 1.45
CA GLU A 224 -18.65 13.57 0.20
C GLU A 224 -20.05 13.73 -0.41
N ARG A 225 -21.10 13.73 0.41
CA ARG A 225 -22.48 13.95 -0.08
C ARG A 225 -22.61 15.33 -0.71
N ARG A 226 -22.04 16.36 -0.09
CA ARG A 226 -22.07 17.74 -0.60
C ARG A 226 -21.34 17.85 -1.94
N GLU A 227 -20.16 17.25 -2.06
CA GLU A 227 -19.39 17.19 -3.30
C GLU A 227 -20.15 16.48 -4.42
N ARG A 228 -20.81 15.33 -4.12
CA ARG A 228 -21.64 14.62 -5.10
C ARG A 228 -22.80 15.48 -5.60
N ILE A 229 -23.47 16.22 -4.72
CA ILE A 229 -24.54 17.14 -5.11
C ILE A 229 -24.00 18.24 -6.03
N GLN A 230 -22.86 18.85 -5.68
CA GLN A 230 -22.22 19.88 -6.51
C GLN A 230 -21.81 19.34 -7.89
N ALA A 231 -21.21 18.15 -7.94
CA ALA A 231 -20.81 17.52 -9.19
C ALA A 231 -22.02 17.19 -10.10
N LEU A 232 -23.14 16.75 -9.51
CA LEU A 232 -24.39 16.54 -10.26
C LEU A 232 -24.94 17.85 -10.82
N GLN A 233 -24.93 18.92 -10.02
CA GLN A 233 -25.38 20.24 -10.46
C GLN A 233 -24.51 20.81 -11.59
N ALA A 234 -23.18 20.64 -11.50
CA ALA A 234 -22.26 21.04 -12.56
C ALA A 234 -22.55 20.30 -13.88
N LYS A 235 -22.74 18.97 -13.81
CA LYS A 235 -23.09 18.16 -14.99
C LYS A 235 -24.43 18.52 -15.60
N MET A 236 -25.43 18.88 -14.79
CA MET A 236 -26.72 19.34 -15.32
C MET A 236 -26.57 20.66 -16.09
N LYS A 237 -25.77 21.60 -15.58
CA LYS A 237 -25.50 22.87 -16.28
C LYS A 237 -24.76 22.66 -17.60
N GLU A 238 -23.76 21.78 -17.63
CA GLU A 238 -23.03 21.43 -18.86
C GLU A 238 -23.92 20.76 -19.93
N GLN A 239 -25.06 20.18 -19.54
CA GLN A 239 -26.02 19.59 -20.48
C GLN A 239 -27.08 20.58 -20.96
N GLU A 240 -27.23 21.71 -20.27
CA GLU A 240 -28.15 22.80 -20.61
C GLU A 240 -27.50 23.88 -21.50
N GLU A 241 -26.16 23.90 -21.57
CA GLU A 241 -25.33 24.74 -22.48
C GLU A 241 -25.03 24.03 -23.82
#